data_AF-A0A7V9C7A2-F1
#
_entry.id   AF-A0A7V9C7A2-F1
#
_cell.length_a   1.000
_cell.length_b   1.000
_cell.length_c   1.000
_cell.angle_alpha   90.00
_cell.angle_beta   90.00
_cell.angle_gamma   90.00
#
_symmetry.space_group_name_H-M   'P 1'
#
loop_
_entity.id
_entity.type
_entity.pdbx_description
1 polymer ?
#
loop_
_entity_poly.entity_id
_entity_poly.type
_entity_poly.pdbx_seq_one_letter_code
_entity_poly.pdbx_strand_id
1 'polypeptide(L)'
;MNAVTVRLAVTAADHDAAAIMVGEYVASLPFILDFQDINAELADLAAEYGGDRGALFLAERQPGDAVGVVGVRLIGDRLAELKRMYLRPAARGVGVGRRLALHAVAAARRLGATRLVLDTDTASMPEANALYESLGFVDTVRYRDNPLACARFLALELAASEDAPVVGVVLAGGAATRMGADKPTLDLAGRPLLEHVTAAAAASPVDRVVVAGRLVDGVDSVLDPPGVAGPAAGLLAVLRRWPGHDVVLVGADQPWVDAALLGRLLGLPGDAVVPVAGRRQATCAIYRHACYPVLERLAAADPNPPLQRLLDGVDTTEVTEPAWRSWGEDGRSWRSIDTPQDLAEARQSWRSSKL
;
A
#
# COMPACT_ATOMS: atom_id res chain seq x y z
N MET A 1 17.43 -10.18 -13.17
CA MET A 1 16.26 -10.81 -12.52
C MET A 1 15.16 -9.77 -12.51
N ASN A 2 14.00 -10.04 -13.12
CA ASN A 2 12.88 -9.09 -13.05
C ASN A 2 12.46 -8.95 -11.59
N ALA A 3 12.30 -7.70 -11.12
CA ALA A 3 11.83 -7.43 -9.78
C ALA A 3 10.42 -8.02 -9.61
N VAL A 4 10.20 -8.77 -8.53
CA VAL A 4 8.87 -9.26 -8.18
C VAL A 4 8.16 -8.17 -7.41
N THR A 5 6.98 -7.75 -7.82
CA THR A 5 6.12 -6.82 -7.08
C THR A 5 5.05 -7.60 -6.33
N VAL A 6 4.52 -7.04 -5.25
CA VAL A 6 3.36 -7.60 -4.54
C VAL A 6 2.23 -6.58 -4.69
N ARG A 7 1.05 -7.04 -5.06
CA ARG A 7 -0.13 -6.18 -5.23
C ARG A 7 -1.39 -6.86 -4.70
N LEU A 8 -2.41 -6.06 -4.44
CA LEU A 8 -3.74 -6.56 -4.08
C LEU A 8 -4.40 -7.23 -5.30
N ALA A 9 -5.03 -8.39 -5.07
CA ALA A 9 -5.92 -9.04 -6.01
C ALA A 9 -7.34 -8.52 -5.81
N VAL A 10 -7.95 -8.03 -6.89
CA VAL A 10 -9.26 -7.33 -6.82
C VAL A 10 -10.17 -7.66 -8.00
N THR A 11 -9.61 -8.04 -9.14
CA THR A 11 -10.41 -8.39 -10.34
C THR A 11 -10.75 -9.87 -10.37
N ALA A 12 -11.78 -10.23 -11.16
CA ALA A 12 -12.07 -11.64 -11.44
C ALA A 12 -10.84 -12.38 -11.98
N ALA A 13 -10.07 -11.76 -12.89
CA ALA A 13 -8.83 -12.35 -13.42
C ALA A 13 -7.75 -12.55 -12.35
N ASP A 14 -7.67 -11.66 -11.35
CA ASP A 14 -6.74 -11.83 -10.23
C ASP A 14 -7.15 -13.01 -9.35
N HIS A 15 -8.46 -13.12 -9.07
CA HIS A 15 -9.01 -14.25 -8.33
C HIS A 15 -8.83 -15.55 -9.10
N ASP A 16 -9.02 -15.57 -10.41
CA ASP A 16 -8.75 -16.73 -11.27
C ASP A 16 -7.27 -17.13 -11.21
N ALA A 17 -6.35 -16.16 -11.31
CA ALA A 17 -4.91 -16.40 -11.22
C ALA A 17 -4.51 -16.95 -9.83
N ALA A 18 -5.09 -16.40 -8.76
CA ALA A 18 -4.92 -16.91 -7.41
C ALA A 18 -5.48 -18.34 -7.28
N ALA A 19 -6.67 -18.61 -7.81
CA ALA A 19 -7.31 -19.91 -7.76
C ALA A 19 -6.47 -20.98 -8.49
N ILE A 20 -5.91 -20.65 -9.65
CA ILE A 20 -4.98 -21.51 -10.39
C ILE A 20 -3.76 -21.83 -9.52
N MET A 21 -3.11 -20.83 -8.92
CA MET A 21 -1.93 -21.05 -8.08
C MET A 21 -2.22 -21.86 -6.83
N VAL A 22 -3.37 -21.62 -6.16
CA VAL A 22 -3.78 -22.44 -5.03
C VAL A 22 -4.09 -23.87 -5.51
N GLY A 23 -4.68 -24.06 -6.69
CA GLY A 23 -4.87 -25.36 -7.31
C GLY A 23 -3.54 -26.10 -7.58
N GLU A 24 -2.53 -25.40 -8.11
CA GLU A 24 -1.17 -25.94 -8.29
C GLU A 24 -0.58 -26.42 -6.96
N TYR A 25 -0.73 -25.62 -5.90
CA TYR A 25 -0.29 -25.97 -4.56
C TYR A 25 -0.99 -27.23 -4.04
N VAL A 26 -2.32 -27.28 -4.12
CA VAL A 26 -3.12 -28.43 -3.67
C VAL A 26 -2.74 -29.70 -4.41
N ALA A 27 -2.56 -29.61 -5.73
CA ALA A 27 -2.12 -30.73 -6.56
C ALA A 27 -0.70 -31.19 -6.23
N SER A 28 0.14 -30.33 -5.66
CA SER A 28 1.53 -30.66 -5.27
C SER A 28 1.64 -31.35 -3.90
N LEU A 29 0.59 -31.33 -3.09
CA LEU A 29 0.63 -31.91 -1.75
C LEU A 29 0.53 -33.44 -1.80
N PRO A 30 1.27 -34.15 -0.93
CA PRO A 30 1.25 -35.62 -0.89
C PRO A 30 -0.02 -36.20 -0.24
N PHE A 31 -0.98 -35.35 0.12
CA PHE A 31 -2.23 -35.72 0.79
C PHE A 31 -3.40 -34.88 0.28
N ILE A 32 -4.62 -35.38 0.52
CA ILE A 32 -5.86 -34.69 0.18
C ILE A 32 -6.16 -33.65 1.25
N LEU A 33 -6.11 -32.37 0.88
CA LEU A 33 -6.81 -31.32 1.63
C LEU A 33 -8.31 -31.53 1.40
N ASP A 34 -9.07 -31.69 2.49
CA ASP A 34 -10.51 -31.97 2.47
C ASP A 34 -11.23 -31.14 1.40
N PHE A 35 -11.70 -31.83 0.35
CA PHE A 35 -12.06 -31.22 -0.93
C PHE A 35 -13.36 -30.39 -0.87
N GLN A 36 -14.15 -30.51 0.20
CA GLN A 36 -15.46 -29.86 0.27
C GLN A 36 -15.35 -28.36 0.59
N ASP A 37 -14.41 -27.94 1.45
CA ASP A 37 -14.21 -26.51 1.76
C ASP A 37 -13.30 -25.79 0.76
N ILE A 38 -12.29 -26.48 0.23
CA ILE A 38 -11.29 -25.86 -0.65
C ILE A 38 -11.84 -25.51 -2.03
N ASN A 39 -12.69 -26.36 -2.61
CA ASN A 39 -13.26 -26.10 -3.93
C ASN A 39 -14.31 -24.99 -3.87
N ALA A 40 -15.08 -24.91 -2.78
CA ALA A 40 -16.01 -23.81 -2.54
C ALA A 40 -15.26 -22.49 -2.36
N GLU A 41 -14.17 -22.47 -1.57
CA GLU A 41 -13.33 -21.29 -1.38
C GLU A 41 -12.70 -20.82 -2.70
N LEU A 42 -12.19 -21.75 -3.52
CA LEU A 42 -11.60 -21.44 -4.82
C LEU A 42 -12.62 -20.97 -5.86
N ALA A 43 -13.89 -21.36 -5.70
CA ALA A 43 -14.97 -20.92 -6.57
C ALA A 43 -15.35 -19.45 -6.34
N ASP A 44 -15.12 -18.91 -5.14
CA ASP A 44 -15.43 -17.51 -4.82
C ASP A 44 -14.39 -16.86 -3.87
N LEU A 45 -13.16 -16.74 -4.36
CA LEU A 45 -12.10 -16.03 -3.62
C LEU A 45 -12.44 -14.55 -3.36
N ALA A 46 -13.32 -13.95 -4.16
CA ALA A 46 -13.75 -12.57 -3.97
C ALA A 46 -14.63 -12.43 -2.70
N ALA A 47 -15.53 -13.38 -2.46
CA ALA A 47 -16.32 -13.40 -1.23
C ALA A 47 -15.46 -13.69 0.01
N GLU A 48 -14.44 -14.54 -0.13
CA GLU A 48 -13.60 -14.98 0.99
C GLU A 48 -12.51 -13.97 1.40
N TYR A 49 -11.94 -13.29 0.42
CA TYR A 49 -10.78 -12.40 0.60
C TYR A 49 -11.01 -10.96 0.13
N GLY A 50 -12.22 -10.61 -0.31
CA GLY A 50 -12.59 -9.25 -0.69
C GLY A 50 -13.15 -8.42 0.47
N GLY A 51 -13.50 -7.18 0.15
CA GLY A 51 -14.23 -6.29 1.05
C GLY A 51 -13.44 -5.82 2.27
N ASP A 52 -14.14 -5.67 3.39
CA ASP A 52 -13.64 -5.20 4.70
C ASP A 52 -13.29 -6.35 5.66
N ARG A 53 -13.36 -7.59 5.18
CA ARG A 53 -13.13 -8.81 5.98
C ARG A 53 -11.95 -9.65 5.50
N GLY A 54 -11.35 -9.32 4.36
CA GLY A 54 -10.20 -10.05 3.84
C GLY A 54 -9.32 -9.23 2.91
N ALA A 55 -8.20 -9.83 2.54
CA ALA A 55 -7.33 -9.36 1.48
C ALA A 55 -6.63 -10.55 0.82
N LEU A 56 -6.49 -10.49 -0.50
CA LEU A 56 -5.70 -11.44 -1.28
C LEU A 56 -4.58 -10.69 -1.98
N PHE A 57 -3.36 -11.21 -1.93
CA PHE A 57 -2.20 -10.60 -2.56
C PHE A 57 -1.59 -11.54 -3.59
N LEU A 58 -1.17 -10.96 -4.72
CA LEU A 58 -0.40 -11.64 -5.76
C LEU A 58 1.02 -11.09 -5.78
N ALA A 59 2.00 -11.98 -5.87
CA ALA A 59 3.36 -11.65 -6.25
C ALA A 59 3.51 -11.86 -7.76
N GLU A 60 3.98 -10.86 -8.49
CA GLU A 60 4.09 -10.89 -9.95
C GLU A 60 5.48 -10.46 -10.43
N ARG A 61 6.00 -11.09 -11.50
CA ARG A 61 7.22 -10.60 -12.19
C ARG A 61 6.91 -9.50 -13.20
N GLN A 62 5.72 -9.55 -13.76
CA GLN A 62 5.15 -8.60 -14.71
C GLN A 62 3.62 -8.82 -14.72
N PRO A 63 2.83 -7.86 -15.23
CA PRO A 63 1.37 -7.99 -15.25
C PRO A 63 0.92 -9.31 -15.89
N GLY A 64 0.14 -10.10 -15.15
CA GLY A 64 -0.36 -11.40 -15.60
C GLY A 64 0.60 -12.59 -15.41
N ASP A 65 1.84 -12.37 -14.96
CA ASP A 65 2.78 -13.43 -14.55
C ASP A 65 2.81 -13.56 -13.02
N ALA A 66 1.73 -14.11 -12.47
CA ALA A 66 1.63 -14.41 -11.04
C ALA A 66 2.53 -15.57 -10.64
N VAL A 67 3.34 -15.36 -9.61
CA VAL A 67 4.34 -16.31 -9.12
C VAL A 67 4.17 -16.68 -7.66
N GLY A 68 3.30 -15.97 -6.95
CA GLY A 68 2.91 -16.30 -5.59
C GLY A 68 1.59 -15.66 -5.17
N VAL A 69 1.01 -16.21 -4.11
CA VAL A 69 -0.26 -15.77 -3.54
C VAL A 69 -0.23 -15.90 -2.02
N VAL A 70 -0.95 -15.03 -1.33
CA VAL A 70 -1.35 -15.21 0.07
C VAL A 70 -2.71 -14.56 0.32
N GLY A 71 -3.55 -15.22 1.09
CA GLY A 71 -4.82 -14.71 1.56
C GLY A 71 -4.80 -14.44 3.06
N VAL A 72 -5.55 -13.43 3.49
CA VAL A 72 -5.84 -13.18 4.91
C VAL A 72 -7.31 -12.81 5.07
N ARG A 73 -7.97 -13.34 6.10
CA ARG A 73 -9.38 -13.02 6.38
C ARG A 73 -9.68 -13.01 7.87
N LEU A 74 -10.70 -12.26 8.27
CA LEU A 74 -11.24 -12.29 9.64
C LEU A 74 -12.07 -13.54 9.87
N ILE A 75 -11.66 -14.34 10.86
CA ILE A 75 -12.40 -15.52 11.34
C ILE A 75 -13.11 -15.26 12.68
N GLY A 76 -13.07 -14.02 13.16
CA GLY A 76 -13.75 -13.51 14.35
C GLY A 76 -13.51 -12.01 14.49
N ASP A 77 -13.97 -11.40 15.58
CA ASP A 77 -13.95 -9.92 15.74
C ASP A 77 -12.53 -9.33 15.78
N ARG A 78 -11.55 -10.09 16.29
CA ARG A 78 -10.14 -9.64 16.44
C ARG A 78 -9.13 -10.71 16.04
N LEU A 79 -9.58 -11.73 15.30
CA LEU A 79 -8.78 -12.88 14.90
C LEU A 79 -8.77 -13.00 13.39
N ALA A 80 -7.59 -12.88 12.79
CA ALA A 80 -7.39 -13.11 11.37
C ALA A 80 -6.68 -14.45 11.13
N GLU A 81 -6.96 -15.08 9.99
CA GLU A 81 -6.31 -16.28 9.50
C GLU A 81 -5.47 -15.93 8.26
N LEU A 82 -4.18 -16.25 8.27
CA LEU A 82 -3.32 -16.26 7.08
C LEU A 82 -3.45 -17.63 6.43
N LYS A 83 -3.81 -17.66 5.15
CA LYS A 83 -4.00 -18.88 4.39
C LYS A 83 -3.56 -18.75 2.95
N ARG A 84 -3.58 -19.88 2.24
CA ARG A 84 -3.32 -19.92 0.79
C ARG A 84 -1.98 -19.31 0.39
N MET A 85 -0.97 -19.42 1.26
CA MET A 85 0.36 -18.95 0.97
C MET A 85 1.08 -19.95 0.06
N TYR A 86 1.38 -19.55 -1.17
CA TYR A 86 2.10 -20.39 -2.13
C TYR A 86 3.04 -19.57 -3.02
N LEU A 87 4.15 -20.19 -3.40
CA LEU A 87 5.10 -19.67 -4.38
C LEU A 87 5.48 -20.76 -5.37
N ARG A 88 5.40 -20.41 -6.66
CA ARG A 88 5.95 -21.24 -7.73
C ARG A 88 7.45 -21.46 -7.51
N PRO A 89 8.01 -22.64 -7.84
CA PRO A 89 9.41 -22.97 -7.56
C PRO A 89 10.42 -21.92 -8.05
N ALA A 90 10.18 -21.32 -9.22
CA ALA A 90 11.04 -20.31 -9.84
C ALA A 90 11.03 -18.93 -9.12
N ALA A 91 10.26 -18.75 -8.05
CA ALA A 91 10.21 -17.51 -7.25
C ALA A 91 10.64 -17.71 -5.79
N ARG A 92 11.13 -18.90 -5.42
CA ARG A 92 11.61 -19.23 -4.07
C ARG A 92 13.05 -18.75 -3.85
N GLY A 93 13.45 -18.61 -2.58
CA GLY A 93 14.83 -18.27 -2.19
C GLY A 93 15.25 -16.80 -2.39
N VAL A 94 14.36 -15.94 -2.89
CA VAL A 94 14.64 -14.51 -3.17
C VAL A 94 13.79 -13.55 -2.33
N GLY A 95 13.32 -14.00 -1.16
CA GLY A 95 12.62 -13.15 -0.17
C GLY A 95 11.14 -12.84 -0.47
N VAL A 96 10.59 -13.30 -1.59
CA VAL A 96 9.18 -13.05 -1.98
C VAL A 96 8.19 -13.59 -0.94
N GLY A 97 8.46 -14.76 -0.35
CA GLY A 97 7.58 -15.36 0.66
C GLY A 97 7.47 -14.48 1.90
N ARG A 98 8.60 -13.95 2.36
CA ARG A 98 8.63 -13.01 3.49
C ARG A 98 7.81 -11.76 3.19
N ARG A 99 7.90 -11.21 1.97
CA ARG A 99 7.12 -10.05 1.56
C ARG A 99 5.63 -10.33 1.56
N LEU A 100 5.19 -11.44 0.97
CA LEU A 100 3.78 -11.87 1.02
C LEU A 100 3.29 -12.03 2.47
N ALA A 101 4.03 -12.72 3.33
CA ALA A 101 3.66 -12.90 4.73
C ALA A 101 3.54 -11.57 5.48
N LEU A 102 4.45 -10.61 5.24
CA LEU A 102 4.35 -9.26 5.82
C LEU A 102 3.14 -8.48 5.30
N HIS A 103 2.78 -8.64 4.02
CA HIS A 103 1.54 -8.05 3.48
C HIS A 103 0.30 -8.62 4.18
N ALA A 104 0.28 -9.93 4.45
CA ALA A 104 -0.80 -10.57 5.19
C ALA A 104 -0.86 -10.10 6.66
N VAL A 105 0.28 -9.96 7.34
CA VAL A 105 0.36 -9.40 8.72
C VAL A 105 -0.20 -7.98 8.77
N ALA A 106 0.24 -7.11 7.87
CA ALA A 106 -0.24 -5.73 7.82
C ALA A 106 -1.72 -5.63 7.44
N ALA A 107 -2.19 -6.49 6.54
CA ALA A 107 -3.62 -6.58 6.24
C ALA A 107 -4.45 -7.11 7.42
N ALA A 108 -3.95 -8.07 8.20
CA ALA A 108 -4.62 -8.51 9.43
C ALA A 108 -4.80 -7.37 10.43
N ARG A 109 -3.76 -6.54 10.64
CA ARG A 109 -3.84 -5.34 11.50
C ARG A 109 -4.92 -4.37 11.03
N ARG A 110 -4.95 -4.07 9.73
CA ARG A 110 -5.99 -3.22 9.13
C ARG A 110 -7.40 -3.70 9.39
N LEU A 111 -7.61 -5.01 9.29
CA LEU A 111 -8.90 -5.64 9.51
C LEU A 111 -9.31 -5.58 11.01
N GLY A 112 -8.51 -4.98 11.88
CA GLY A 112 -8.78 -4.86 13.31
C GLY A 112 -8.38 -6.09 14.12
N ALA A 113 -7.64 -7.03 13.52
CA ALA A 113 -7.19 -8.21 14.24
C ALA A 113 -6.06 -7.85 15.21
N THR A 114 -6.18 -8.35 16.45
CA THR A 114 -5.11 -8.31 17.46
C THR A 114 -4.27 -9.58 17.43
N ARG A 115 -4.69 -10.57 16.65
CA ARG A 115 -4.00 -11.86 16.54
C ARG A 115 -4.15 -12.41 15.12
N LEU A 116 -3.04 -12.88 14.56
CA LEU A 116 -3.01 -13.58 13.27
C LEU A 116 -2.64 -15.03 13.51
N VAL A 117 -3.45 -15.95 13.00
CA VAL A 117 -3.22 -17.39 13.13
C VAL A 117 -3.02 -18.04 11.77
N LEU A 118 -2.32 -19.16 11.76
CA LEU A 118 -2.20 -20.04 10.61
C LEU A 118 -1.99 -21.49 11.05
N ASP A 119 -2.24 -22.42 10.15
CA ASP A 119 -1.87 -23.81 10.29
C ASP A 119 -0.91 -24.23 9.17
N THR A 120 0.06 -25.09 9.49
CA THR A 120 1.10 -25.55 8.56
C THR A 120 1.47 -27.00 8.82
N ASP A 121 1.85 -27.73 7.76
CA ASP A 121 2.35 -29.09 7.90
C ASP A 121 3.87 -29.07 8.20
N THR A 122 4.23 -29.58 9.37
CA THR A 122 5.63 -29.65 9.81
C THR A 122 6.46 -30.66 9.04
N ALA A 123 5.84 -31.69 8.46
CA ALA A 123 6.55 -32.75 7.75
C ALA A 123 6.96 -32.33 6.32
N SER A 124 6.08 -31.62 5.62
CA SER A 124 6.30 -31.26 4.20
C SER A 124 6.69 -29.79 3.95
N MET A 125 6.69 -28.92 4.98
CA MET A 125 6.91 -27.47 4.79
C MET A 125 7.94 -26.84 5.75
N PRO A 126 9.17 -27.35 5.86
CA PRO A 126 10.18 -26.82 6.78
C PRO A 126 10.54 -25.34 6.51
N GLU A 127 10.59 -24.92 5.24
CA GLU A 127 10.91 -23.52 4.89
C GLU A 127 9.80 -22.54 5.29
N ALA A 128 8.54 -22.96 5.21
CA ALA A 128 7.41 -22.14 5.64
C ALA A 128 7.41 -21.99 7.16
N ASN A 129 7.66 -23.07 7.90
CA ASN A 129 7.80 -23.05 9.36
C ASN A 129 8.90 -22.08 9.79
N ALA A 130 10.11 -22.21 9.22
CA ALA A 130 11.22 -21.32 9.52
C ALA A 130 10.91 -19.84 9.19
N LEU A 131 10.20 -19.60 8.08
CA LEU A 131 9.73 -18.25 7.74
C LEU A 131 8.80 -17.68 8.81
N TYR A 132 7.77 -18.42 9.21
CA TYR A 132 6.81 -17.94 10.21
C TYR A 132 7.48 -17.70 11.57
N GLU A 133 8.35 -18.60 12.02
CA GLU A 133 9.15 -18.41 13.24
C GLU A 133 10.02 -17.16 13.16
N SER A 134 10.67 -16.90 12.02
CA SER A 134 11.46 -15.68 11.82
C SER A 134 10.64 -14.38 11.84
N LEU A 135 9.32 -14.48 11.63
CA LEU A 135 8.37 -13.38 11.72
C LEU A 135 7.75 -13.24 13.12
N GLY A 136 8.16 -14.08 14.07
CA GLY A 136 7.70 -14.05 15.46
C GLY A 136 6.43 -14.86 15.72
N PHE A 137 6.00 -15.70 14.78
CA PHE A 137 4.93 -16.65 15.06
C PHE A 137 5.40 -17.69 16.08
N VAL A 138 4.51 -18.02 17.02
CA VAL A 138 4.74 -19.03 18.06
C VAL A 138 3.63 -20.07 18.05
N ASP A 139 3.89 -21.23 18.64
CA ASP A 139 2.89 -22.29 18.78
C ASP A 139 1.64 -21.81 19.53
N THR A 140 0.47 -22.21 19.02
CA THR A 140 -0.83 -21.93 19.64
C THR A 140 -1.71 -23.18 19.69
N VAL A 141 -2.77 -23.12 20.48
CA VAL A 141 -3.86 -24.10 20.47
C VAL A 141 -4.55 -24.13 19.10
N ARG A 142 -5.13 -25.28 18.77
CA ARG A 142 -5.96 -25.45 17.57
C ARG A 142 -7.12 -24.46 17.58
N TYR A 143 -7.28 -23.71 16.50
CA TYR A 143 -8.37 -22.75 16.31
C TYR A 143 -9.38 -23.19 15.25
N ARG A 144 -9.11 -24.31 14.56
CA ARG A 144 -9.99 -24.97 13.60
C ARG A 144 -9.69 -26.45 13.55
N ASP A 145 -10.62 -27.22 12.99
CA ASP A 145 -10.36 -28.61 12.66
C ASP A 145 -9.41 -28.70 11.46
N ASN A 146 -8.36 -29.51 11.61
CA ASN A 146 -7.43 -29.87 10.55
C ASN A 146 -7.21 -31.40 10.61
N PRO A 147 -7.51 -32.14 9.54
CA PRO A 147 -7.39 -33.61 9.51
C PRO A 147 -5.92 -34.10 9.52
N LEU A 148 -4.95 -33.22 9.28
CA LEU A 148 -3.53 -33.60 9.24
C LEU A 148 -2.98 -33.83 10.65
N ALA A 149 -2.41 -35.02 10.86
CA ALA A 149 -1.79 -35.41 12.12
C ALA A 149 -0.60 -34.52 12.50
N CYS A 150 0.17 -34.05 11.51
CA CYS A 150 1.36 -33.21 11.67
C CYS A 150 1.08 -31.70 11.57
N ALA A 151 -0.20 -31.30 11.61
CA ALA A 151 -0.59 -29.89 11.61
C ALA A 151 -0.07 -29.19 12.87
N ARG A 152 0.77 -28.18 12.64
CA ARG A 152 1.19 -27.21 13.65
C ARG A 152 0.37 -25.94 13.47
N PHE A 153 -0.06 -25.38 14.60
CA PHE A 153 -0.86 -24.16 14.64
C PHE A 153 0.02 -23.06 15.23
N LEU A 154 0.11 -21.96 14.49
CA LEU A 154 0.96 -20.84 14.83
C LEU A 154 0.12 -19.57 15.01
N ALA A 155 0.52 -18.72 15.95
CA ALA A 155 -0.07 -17.41 16.19
C ALA A 155 1.01 -16.33 16.26
N LEU A 156 0.68 -15.17 15.73
CA LEU A 156 1.39 -13.92 15.93
C LEU A 156 0.47 -12.97 16.68
N GLU A 157 0.89 -12.53 17.86
CA GLU A 157 0.22 -11.41 18.54
C GLU A 157 0.49 -10.14 17.74
N LEU A 158 -0.58 -9.55 17.22
CA LEU A 158 -0.52 -8.25 16.58
C LEU A 158 -0.66 -7.24 17.70
N ALA A 159 0.47 -6.70 18.17
CA ALA A 159 0.43 -5.54 19.03
C ALA A 159 -0.57 -4.53 18.42
N ALA A 160 -1.42 -3.94 19.27
CA ALA A 160 -2.08 -2.69 18.90
C ALA A 160 -0.97 -1.82 18.34
N SER A 161 -1.12 -1.39 17.09
CA SER A 161 -0.04 -0.67 16.46
C SER A 161 0.32 0.51 17.35
N GLU A 162 1.56 0.53 17.84
CA GLU A 162 2.25 1.80 17.96
C GLU A 162 2.49 2.25 16.52
N ASP A 163 1.42 2.60 15.80
CA ASP A 163 1.54 3.10 14.45
C ASP A 163 2.47 4.28 14.55
N ALA A 164 3.48 4.28 13.69
CA ALA A 164 4.35 5.43 13.55
C ALA A 164 3.44 6.65 13.37
N PRO A 165 3.66 7.74 14.13
CA PRO A 165 2.87 8.94 13.94
C PRO A 165 2.96 9.37 12.47
N VAL A 166 1.84 9.83 11.92
CA VAL A 166 1.68 10.04 10.49
C VAL A 166 1.63 11.55 10.21
N VAL A 167 2.49 12.00 9.31
CA VAL A 167 2.49 13.38 8.82
C VAL A 167 1.87 13.42 7.42
N GLY A 168 0.80 14.19 7.26
CA GLY A 168 0.30 14.59 5.94
C GLY A 168 1.18 15.68 5.35
N VAL A 169 1.78 15.44 4.20
CA VAL A 169 2.69 16.38 3.53
C VAL A 169 2.08 16.84 2.22
N VAL A 170 1.94 18.16 2.08
CA VAL A 170 1.54 18.78 0.82
C VAL A 170 2.75 19.40 0.15
N LEU A 171 3.16 18.85 -1.00
CA LEU A 171 4.26 19.38 -1.80
C LEU A 171 3.83 20.65 -2.51
N ALA A 172 4.37 21.78 -2.06
CA ALA A 172 4.17 23.10 -2.64
C ALA A 172 5.47 23.73 -3.16
N GLY A 173 6.53 22.92 -3.28
CA GLY A 173 7.80 23.24 -3.91
C GLY A 173 7.71 23.11 -5.43
N GLY A 174 8.10 24.16 -6.16
CA GLY A 174 8.13 24.19 -7.62
C GLY A 174 8.05 25.60 -8.17
N ALA A 175 9.12 26.07 -8.81
CA ALA A 175 9.09 27.33 -9.55
C ALA A 175 8.23 27.15 -10.82
N ALA A 176 7.13 27.87 -10.88
CA ALA A 176 6.20 27.85 -12.01
C ALA A 176 6.84 28.46 -13.27
N THR A 177 7.54 27.65 -14.06
CA THR A 177 8.11 28.10 -15.34
C THR A 177 7.12 28.03 -16.51
N ARG A 178 6.05 27.22 -16.40
CA ARG A 178 5.07 27.03 -17.49
C ARG A 178 3.75 27.81 -17.33
N MET A 179 3.34 28.12 -16.11
CA MET A 179 2.07 28.83 -15.85
C MET A 179 2.22 30.34 -15.65
N GLY A 180 3.44 30.85 -15.47
CA GLY A 180 3.67 32.26 -15.14
C GLY A 180 3.05 32.72 -13.80
N ALA A 181 2.50 31.79 -13.01
CA ALA A 181 1.79 32.03 -11.77
C ALA A 181 2.08 30.92 -10.75
N ASP A 182 2.06 31.28 -9.48
CA ASP A 182 2.38 30.40 -8.36
C ASP A 182 1.29 29.33 -8.16
N LYS A 183 1.52 28.13 -8.71
CA LYS A 183 0.54 27.03 -8.83
C LYS A 183 -0.25 26.72 -7.54
N PRO A 184 0.38 26.55 -6.35
CA PRO A 184 -0.36 26.29 -5.11
C PRO A 184 -1.38 27.37 -4.73
N THR A 185 -1.20 28.62 -5.20
CA THR A 185 -2.08 29.76 -4.89
C THR A 185 -3.23 29.95 -5.87
N LEU A 186 -3.30 29.15 -6.94
CA LEU A 186 -4.36 29.27 -7.93
C LEU A 186 -5.74 28.98 -7.32
N ASP A 187 -6.70 29.84 -7.64
CA ASP A 187 -8.07 29.70 -7.15
C ASP A 187 -8.85 28.62 -7.91
N LEU A 188 -9.35 27.64 -7.17
CA LEU A 188 -10.35 26.68 -7.61
C LEU A 188 -11.59 26.79 -6.73
N ALA A 189 -12.68 27.31 -7.31
CA ALA A 189 -13.95 27.47 -6.61
C ALA A 189 -13.87 28.31 -5.33
N GLY A 190 -13.12 29.41 -5.35
CA GLY A 190 -13.03 30.36 -4.23
C GLY A 190 -12.02 29.96 -3.15
N ARG A 191 -11.20 28.93 -3.39
CA ARG A 191 -10.15 28.45 -2.49
C ARG A 191 -8.87 28.11 -3.26
N PRO A 192 -7.67 28.47 -2.74
CA PRO A 192 -6.40 28.05 -3.32
C PRO A 192 -6.25 26.54 -3.44
N LEU A 193 -5.57 26.05 -4.49
CA LEU A 193 -5.28 24.61 -4.65
C LEU A 193 -4.63 24.00 -3.41
N LEU A 194 -3.66 24.71 -2.82
CA LEU A 194 -2.99 24.29 -1.59
C LEU A 194 -3.99 24.03 -0.46
N GLU A 195 -4.99 24.89 -0.29
CA GLU A 195 -5.98 24.76 0.78
C GLU A 195 -6.94 23.58 0.57
N HIS A 196 -7.25 23.21 -0.67
CA HIS A 196 -8.05 22.00 -0.94
C HIS A 196 -7.29 20.76 -0.47
N VAL A 197 -6.02 20.67 -0.82
CA VAL A 197 -5.19 19.50 -0.51
C VAL A 197 -4.84 19.44 0.98
N THR A 198 -4.51 20.57 1.62
CA THR A 198 -4.25 20.58 3.08
C THR A 198 -5.51 20.23 3.88
N ALA A 199 -6.70 20.65 3.43
CA ALA A 199 -7.96 20.26 4.07
C ALA A 199 -8.25 18.76 3.91
N ALA A 200 -8.00 18.18 2.74
CA ALA A 200 -8.14 16.75 2.53
C ALA A 200 -7.15 15.94 3.39
N ALA A 201 -5.88 16.37 3.45
CA ALA A 201 -4.89 15.76 4.32
C ALA A 201 -5.28 15.86 5.80
N ALA A 202 -5.74 17.03 6.25
CA ALA A 202 -6.15 17.25 7.65
C ALA A 202 -7.38 16.44 8.07
N ALA A 203 -8.27 16.12 7.12
CA ALA A 203 -9.43 15.28 7.36
C ALA A 203 -9.11 13.77 7.27
N SER A 204 -7.90 13.41 6.84
CA SER A 204 -7.40 12.03 6.80
C SER A 204 -6.78 11.63 8.16
N PRO A 205 -6.49 10.34 8.42
CA PRO A 205 -5.97 9.88 9.71
C PRO A 205 -4.46 10.19 9.86
N VAL A 206 -4.12 11.48 9.85
CA VAL A 206 -2.77 12.00 10.10
C VAL A 206 -2.75 12.79 11.41
N ASP A 207 -1.64 12.76 12.11
CA ASP A 207 -1.46 13.53 13.36
C ASP A 207 -1.25 15.01 13.10
N ARG A 208 -0.73 15.35 11.91
CA ARG A 208 -0.47 16.73 11.50
C ARG A 208 -0.35 16.89 10.00
N VAL A 209 -0.55 18.11 9.52
CA VAL A 209 -0.32 18.50 8.12
C VAL A 209 0.85 19.47 8.03
N VAL A 210 1.75 19.22 7.08
CA VAL A 210 2.94 20.02 6.80
C VAL A 210 2.98 20.39 5.32
N VAL A 211 3.29 21.64 5.01
CA VAL A 211 3.59 22.08 3.64
C VAL A 211 5.09 22.00 3.40
N ALA A 212 5.52 21.31 2.34
CA ALA A 212 6.93 21.16 2.00
C ALA A 212 7.31 21.97 0.75
N GLY A 213 8.51 22.55 0.77
CA GLY A 213 9.09 23.32 -0.34
C GLY A 213 8.82 24.83 -0.28
N ARG A 214 8.09 25.32 0.73
CA ARG A 214 7.86 26.76 1.01
C ARG A 214 7.39 26.98 2.44
N LEU A 215 7.42 28.23 2.88
CA LEU A 215 6.79 28.67 4.13
C LEU A 215 5.38 29.19 3.83
N VAL A 216 4.42 28.81 4.68
CA VAL A 216 3.02 29.25 4.62
C VAL A 216 2.59 29.68 6.01
N ASP A 217 2.04 30.88 6.11
CA ASP A 217 1.57 31.40 7.40
C ASP A 217 0.39 30.58 7.93
N GLY A 218 0.43 30.23 9.22
CA GLY A 218 -0.64 29.49 9.88
C GLY A 218 -0.67 27.98 9.60
N VAL A 219 0.29 27.43 8.84
CA VAL A 219 0.44 25.99 8.60
C VAL A 219 1.89 25.57 8.83
N ASP A 220 2.11 24.44 9.51
CA ASP A 220 3.45 23.89 9.67
C ASP A 220 4.11 23.72 8.29
N SER A 221 5.32 24.24 8.15
CA SER A 221 5.97 24.34 6.86
C SER A 221 7.45 23.98 6.95
N VAL A 222 7.99 23.34 5.91
CA VAL A 222 9.41 22.98 5.82
C VAL A 222 9.97 23.34 4.46
N LEU A 223 11.17 23.92 4.43
CA LEU A 223 11.90 24.20 3.20
C LEU A 223 12.70 22.97 2.75
N ASP A 224 12.89 22.84 1.44
CA ASP A 224 13.71 21.78 0.86
C ASP A 224 15.17 21.88 1.38
N PRO A 225 15.82 20.74 1.67
CA PRO A 225 17.21 20.74 2.11
C PRO A 225 18.13 21.25 0.99
N PRO A 226 19.23 21.97 1.33
CA PRO A 226 20.16 22.47 0.34
C PRO A 226 20.81 21.32 -0.44
N GLY A 227 20.98 21.50 -1.75
CA GLY A 227 21.62 20.53 -2.64
C GLY A 227 20.74 19.40 -3.14
N VAL A 228 19.46 19.34 -2.73
CA VAL A 228 18.48 18.36 -3.21
C VAL A 228 17.24 19.11 -3.71
N ALA A 229 16.71 18.71 -4.85
CA ALA A 229 15.55 19.31 -5.49
C ALA A 229 14.45 18.30 -5.81
N GLY A 230 13.29 18.82 -6.21
CA GLY A 230 12.13 18.04 -6.63
C GLY A 230 11.34 17.44 -5.47
N PRO A 231 10.31 16.63 -5.77
CA PRO A 231 9.43 16.04 -4.75
C PRO A 231 10.15 15.25 -3.65
N ALA A 232 11.28 14.61 -3.99
CA ALA A 232 12.09 13.88 -3.05
C ALA A 232 12.75 14.79 -2.00
N ALA A 233 13.05 16.05 -2.33
CA ALA A 233 13.57 17.03 -1.39
C ALA A 233 12.55 17.35 -0.29
N GLY A 234 11.29 17.57 -0.68
CA GLY A 234 10.20 17.82 0.26
C GLY A 234 9.94 16.63 1.20
N LEU A 235 9.91 15.40 0.65
CA LEU A 235 9.78 14.19 1.46
C LEU A 235 10.98 14.02 2.43
N LEU A 236 12.20 14.25 1.95
CA LEU A 236 13.42 14.17 2.77
C LEU A 236 13.43 15.23 3.88
N ALA A 237 12.97 16.45 3.59
CA ALA A 237 12.87 17.53 4.56
C ALA A 237 11.99 17.13 5.75
N VAL A 238 10.83 16.56 5.45
CA VAL A 238 9.87 16.09 6.47
C VAL A 238 10.45 14.94 7.27
N LEU A 239 10.97 13.89 6.64
CA LEU A 239 11.50 12.73 7.36
C LEU A 239 12.72 13.07 8.24
N ARG A 240 13.52 14.08 7.86
CA ARG A 240 14.59 14.62 8.73
C ARG A 240 14.06 15.37 9.93
N ARG A 241 12.97 16.12 9.77
CA ARG A 241 12.38 16.95 10.82
C ARG A 241 11.51 16.13 11.79
N TRP A 242 10.88 15.08 11.28
CA TRP A 242 10.04 14.14 12.04
C TRP A 242 10.54 12.70 11.84
N PRO A 243 11.68 12.33 12.44
CA PRO A 243 12.18 10.96 12.37
C PRO A 243 11.15 9.95 12.90
N GLY A 244 11.10 8.77 12.30
CA GLY A 244 10.19 7.69 12.70
C GLY A 244 8.73 7.91 12.34
N HIS A 245 8.38 8.98 11.62
CA HIS A 245 7.01 9.21 11.14
C HIS A 245 6.78 8.58 9.77
N ASP A 246 5.58 8.04 9.58
CA ASP A 246 5.08 7.72 8.25
C ASP A 246 4.54 8.99 7.57
N VAL A 247 4.52 8.99 6.25
CA VAL A 247 4.17 10.17 5.45
C VAL A 247 3.06 9.84 4.46
N VAL A 248 2.00 10.63 4.49
CA VAL A 248 1.03 10.75 3.39
C VAL A 248 1.50 11.90 2.52
N LEU A 249 2.01 11.65 1.31
CA LEU A 249 2.54 12.68 0.42
C LEU A 249 1.50 13.02 -0.66
N VAL A 250 1.14 14.29 -0.81
CA VAL A 250 0.21 14.78 -1.85
C VAL A 250 0.77 16.02 -2.56
N GLY A 251 0.68 16.09 -3.87
CA GLY A 251 1.00 17.31 -4.64
C GLY A 251 -0.05 18.39 -4.43
N ALA A 252 0.36 19.65 -4.26
CA ALA A 252 -0.58 20.78 -4.16
C ALA A 252 -1.45 20.98 -5.41
N ASP A 253 -1.13 20.29 -6.50
CA ASP A 253 -1.81 20.35 -7.78
C ASP A 253 -2.87 19.27 -8.00
N GLN A 254 -3.13 18.45 -6.99
CA GLN A 254 -4.08 17.34 -7.02
C GLN A 254 -5.29 17.63 -6.11
N PRO A 255 -6.12 18.65 -6.39
CA PRO A 255 -7.15 19.13 -5.45
C PRO A 255 -8.32 18.17 -5.23
N TRP A 256 -8.46 17.13 -6.06
CA TRP A 256 -9.56 16.16 -5.94
C TRP A 256 -9.26 15.00 -4.98
N VAL A 257 -8.02 14.87 -4.51
CA VAL A 257 -7.67 13.87 -3.48
C VAL A 257 -8.51 14.11 -2.24
N ASP A 258 -9.13 13.06 -1.70
CA ASP A 258 -9.95 13.13 -0.49
C ASP A 258 -9.40 12.29 0.67
N ALA A 259 -9.91 12.59 1.86
CA ALA A 259 -9.48 11.94 3.09
C ALA A 259 -9.73 10.42 3.12
N ALA A 260 -10.82 9.96 2.48
CA ALA A 260 -11.18 8.54 2.46
C ALA A 260 -10.17 7.74 1.64
N LEU A 261 -9.77 8.27 0.48
CA LEU A 261 -8.72 7.70 -0.34
C LEU A 261 -7.39 7.66 0.41
N LEU A 262 -6.96 8.78 1.03
CA LEU A 262 -5.72 8.84 1.79
C LEU A 262 -5.70 7.83 2.95
N GLY A 263 -6.82 7.70 3.68
CA GLY A 263 -6.97 6.71 4.74
C GLY A 263 -6.88 5.27 4.24
N ARG A 264 -7.48 4.96 3.07
CA ARG A 264 -7.36 3.63 2.45
C ARG A 264 -5.92 3.32 2.04
N LEU A 265 -5.23 4.27 1.41
CA LEU A 265 -3.83 4.11 1.03
C LEU A 265 -2.94 3.92 2.26
N LEU A 266 -3.12 4.73 3.30
CA LEU A 266 -2.36 4.63 4.57
C LEU A 266 -2.56 3.27 5.24
N GLY A 267 -3.71 2.63 5.06
CA GLY A 267 -3.92 1.29 5.56
C GLY A 267 -3.08 0.23 4.84
N LEU A 268 -2.70 0.43 3.57
CA LEU A 268 -2.08 -0.62 2.77
C LEU A 268 -0.65 -0.97 3.24
N PRO A 269 -0.22 -2.24 3.05
CA PRO A 269 1.09 -2.69 3.51
C PRO A 269 2.22 -2.13 2.62
N GLY A 270 3.47 -2.36 3.02
CA GLY A 270 4.65 -1.97 2.26
C GLY A 270 5.32 -0.72 2.82
N ASP A 271 6.61 -0.59 2.52
CA ASP A 271 7.42 0.60 2.82
C ASP A 271 6.88 1.82 2.05
N ALA A 272 6.33 1.59 0.86
CA ALA A 272 5.60 2.60 0.10
C ALA A 272 4.29 2.04 -0.46
N VAL A 273 3.26 2.89 -0.54
CA VAL A 273 1.98 2.56 -1.20
C VAL A 273 1.72 3.60 -2.27
N VAL A 274 1.59 3.17 -3.52
CA VAL A 274 1.47 4.07 -4.66
C VAL A 274 0.29 3.68 -5.58
N PRO A 275 -0.65 4.60 -5.85
CA PRO A 275 -1.65 4.40 -6.90
C PRO A 275 -1.02 4.35 -8.29
N VAL A 276 -1.56 3.50 -9.15
CA VAL A 276 -1.21 3.41 -10.57
C VAL A 276 -2.40 3.84 -11.41
N ALA A 277 -2.22 4.94 -12.13
CA ALA A 277 -3.19 5.47 -13.09
C ALA A 277 -2.44 5.88 -14.36
N GLY A 278 -2.27 4.94 -15.28
CA GLY A 278 -1.33 5.00 -16.41
C GLY A 278 0.15 4.97 -16.00
N ARG A 279 0.50 5.63 -14.90
CA ARG A 279 1.82 5.63 -14.24
C ARG A 279 1.65 5.61 -12.72
N ARG A 280 2.73 5.28 -12.00
CA ARG A 280 2.82 5.42 -10.54
C ARG A 280 2.68 6.89 -10.14
N GLN A 281 1.70 7.20 -9.31
CA GLN A 281 1.42 8.54 -8.78
C GLN A 281 2.28 8.83 -7.54
N ALA A 282 3.59 8.97 -7.74
CA ALA A 282 4.56 9.08 -6.64
C ALA A 282 4.38 10.33 -5.74
N THR A 283 3.69 11.37 -6.23
CA THR A 283 3.36 12.55 -5.43
C THR A 283 1.98 12.46 -4.76
N CYS A 284 1.29 11.32 -4.86
CA CYS A 284 0.06 11.01 -4.14
C CYS A 284 0.18 9.58 -3.59
N ALA A 285 1.05 9.40 -2.59
CA ALA A 285 1.51 8.09 -2.13
C ALA A 285 1.81 8.09 -0.63
N ILE A 286 1.91 6.90 -0.04
CA ILE A 286 2.35 6.69 1.33
C ILE A 286 3.82 6.30 1.32
N TYR A 287 4.60 6.90 2.20
CA TYR A 287 5.99 6.56 2.45
C TYR A 287 6.19 6.31 3.93
N ARG A 288 6.51 5.08 4.30
CA ARG A 288 6.79 4.72 5.68
C ARG A 288 8.14 5.27 6.11
N HIS A 289 8.34 5.44 7.40
CA HIS A 289 9.64 5.85 7.96
C HIS A 289 10.79 4.93 7.51
N ALA A 290 10.51 3.67 7.21
CA ALA A 290 11.46 2.69 6.64
C ALA A 290 12.07 3.13 5.29
N CYS A 291 11.42 4.03 4.53
CA CYS A 291 11.98 4.59 3.31
C CYS A 291 13.18 5.54 3.55
N TYR A 292 13.33 6.09 4.76
CA TYR A 292 14.31 7.14 5.05
C TYR A 292 15.75 6.77 4.65
N PRO A 293 16.32 5.61 5.04
CA PRO A 293 17.69 5.27 4.70
C PRO A 293 17.92 5.10 3.19
N VAL A 294 16.90 4.68 2.44
CA VAL A 294 16.97 4.56 0.97
C VAL A 294 16.92 5.94 0.33
N LEU A 295 15.99 6.80 0.76
CA LEU A 295 15.85 8.17 0.27
C LEU A 295 17.11 9.00 0.54
N GLU A 296 17.70 8.88 1.73
CA GLU A 296 18.93 9.60 2.08
C GLU A 296 20.10 9.22 1.17
N ARG A 297 20.27 7.92 0.86
CA ARG A 297 21.29 7.46 -0.09
C ARG A 297 21.05 7.97 -1.51
N LEU A 298 19.79 7.99 -1.96
CA LEU A 298 19.45 8.52 -3.28
C LEU A 298 19.75 10.01 -3.39
N ALA A 299 19.39 10.79 -2.37
CA ALA A 299 19.64 12.23 -2.33
C ALA A 299 21.12 12.60 -2.19
N ALA A 300 21.94 11.73 -1.60
CA ALA A 300 23.39 11.90 -1.58
C ALA A 300 24.05 11.66 -2.95
N ALA A 301 23.42 10.85 -3.81
CA ALA A 301 23.95 10.45 -5.12
C ALA A 301 23.43 11.30 -6.28
N ASP A 302 22.24 11.89 -6.16
CA ASP A 302 21.57 12.64 -7.21
C ASP A 302 20.96 13.92 -6.59
N PRO A 303 21.27 15.13 -7.09
CA PRO A 303 20.71 16.37 -6.58
C PRO A 303 19.23 16.55 -6.91
N ASN A 304 18.62 15.68 -7.72
CA ASN A 304 17.18 15.68 -8.00
C ASN A 304 16.68 14.24 -8.19
N PRO A 305 16.73 13.40 -7.13
CA PRO A 305 16.42 11.99 -7.25
C PRO A 305 14.92 11.83 -7.53
N PRO A 306 14.51 11.13 -8.60
CA PRO A 306 13.10 10.90 -8.87
C PRO A 306 12.52 9.95 -7.81
N LEU A 307 11.34 10.27 -7.26
CA LEU A 307 10.64 9.40 -6.31
C LEU A 307 10.38 7.98 -6.88
N GLN A 308 10.34 7.82 -8.19
CA GLN A 308 10.24 6.51 -8.83
C GLN A 308 11.41 5.58 -8.45
N ARG A 309 12.65 6.11 -8.36
CA ARG A 309 13.81 5.32 -7.92
C ARG A 309 13.71 4.91 -6.45
N LEU A 310 13.04 5.71 -5.61
CA LEU A 310 12.75 5.31 -4.23
C LEU A 310 11.79 4.12 -4.22
N LEU A 311 10.70 4.20 -5.00
CA LEU A 311 9.72 3.12 -5.11
C LEU A 311 10.33 1.80 -5.62
N ASP A 312 11.29 1.88 -6.54
CA ASP A 312 12.01 0.69 -7.03
C ASP A 312 12.95 0.08 -5.98
N GLY A 313 13.36 0.87 -4.97
CA GLY A 313 14.34 0.48 -3.96
C GLY A 313 13.75 0.03 -2.62
N VAL A 314 12.43 0.00 -2.49
CA VAL A 314 11.71 -0.36 -1.25
C VAL A 314 10.58 -1.36 -1.53
N ASP A 315 10.01 -1.97 -0.49
CA ASP A 315 8.84 -2.82 -0.66
C ASP A 315 7.61 -1.97 -1.00
N THR A 316 7.33 -1.82 -2.29
CA THR A 316 6.24 -0.98 -2.79
C THR A 316 4.99 -1.81 -3.07
N THR A 317 3.87 -1.42 -2.46
CA THR A 317 2.53 -1.88 -2.82
C THR A 317 1.94 -0.96 -3.90
N GLU A 318 1.61 -1.55 -5.04
CA GLU A 318 0.90 -0.84 -6.10
C GLU A 318 -0.61 -1.01 -6.00
N VAL A 319 -1.33 0.10 -6.05
CA VAL A 319 -2.80 0.13 -6.11
C VAL A 319 -3.21 0.36 -7.56
N THR A 320 -3.55 -0.73 -8.25
CA THR A 320 -3.89 -0.72 -9.67
C THR A 320 -5.22 -0.01 -9.94
N GLU A 321 -5.47 0.33 -11.20
CA GLU A 321 -6.75 0.93 -11.62
C GLU A 321 -7.99 0.16 -11.17
N PRO A 322 -8.07 -1.15 -11.39
CA PRO A 322 -9.19 -1.91 -10.86
C PRO A 322 -9.32 -1.84 -9.33
N ALA A 323 -8.20 -1.74 -8.60
CA ALA A 323 -8.21 -1.69 -7.14
C ALA A 323 -8.82 -0.39 -6.62
N TRP A 324 -8.35 0.77 -7.09
CA TRP A 324 -8.94 2.04 -6.64
C TRP A 324 -10.35 2.24 -7.19
N ARG A 325 -10.69 1.73 -8.39
CA ARG A 325 -12.09 1.73 -8.88
C ARG A 325 -13.04 0.95 -7.97
N SER A 326 -12.58 -0.16 -7.39
CA SER A 326 -13.38 -0.94 -6.43
C SER A 326 -13.73 -0.15 -5.15
N TRP A 327 -13.00 0.92 -4.86
CA TRP A 327 -13.27 1.81 -3.72
C TRP A 327 -14.22 2.97 -4.06
N GLY A 328 -14.69 3.05 -5.31
CA GLY A 328 -15.50 4.16 -5.81
C GLY A 328 -14.69 5.36 -6.31
N GLU A 329 -13.36 5.26 -6.42
CA GLU A 329 -12.54 6.29 -7.05
C GLU A 329 -12.68 6.22 -8.58
N ASP A 330 -12.94 7.36 -9.22
CA ASP A 330 -13.25 7.44 -10.66
C ASP A 330 -12.04 7.85 -11.53
N GLY A 331 -10.94 8.25 -10.89
CA GLY A 331 -9.71 8.69 -11.51
C GLY A 331 -9.44 10.19 -11.37
N ARG A 332 -10.35 10.96 -10.77
CA ARG A 332 -10.20 12.40 -10.55
C ARG A 332 -9.03 12.74 -9.63
N SER A 333 -8.76 11.91 -8.62
CA SER A 333 -7.68 12.14 -7.63
C SER A 333 -6.29 12.13 -8.28
N TRP A 334 -6.17 11.54 -9.48
CA TRP A 334 -4.91 11.42 -10.22
C TRP A 334 -4.67 12.58 -11.20
N ARG A 335 -5.64 13.51 -11.33
CA ARG A 335 -5.53 14.66 -12.22
C ARG A 335 -4.70 15.76 -11.55
N SER A 336 -3.73 16.28 -12.29
CA SER A 336 -2.92 17.44 -11.90
C SER A 336 -3.37 18.68 -12.66
N ILE A 337 -3.40 19.83 -11.98
CA ILE A 337 -3.65 21.12 -12.63
C ILE A 337 -2.31 21.75 -13.03
N ASP A 338 -1.72 21.33 -14.14
CA ASP A 338 -0.38 21.77 -14.58
C ASP A 338 -0.38 23.02 -15.47
N THR A 339 -1.50 23.31 -16.12
CA THR A 339 -1.64 24.36 -17.13
C THR A 339 -2.88 25.24 -16.89
N PRO A 340 -2.95 26.44 -17.50
CA PRO A 340 -4.15 27.28 -17.45
C PRO A 340 -5.40 26.59 -18.02
N GLN A 341 -5.23 25.70 -19.00
CA GLN A 341 -6.32 24.91 -19.55
C GLN A 341 -6.84 23.91 -18.51
N ASP A 342 -5.96 23.19 -17.82
CA ASP A 342 -6.35 22.26 -16.75
C ASP A 342 -7.15 22.99 -15.66
N LEU A 343 -6.75 24.21 -15.29
CA LEU A 343 -7.47 25.01 -14.30
C LEU A 343 -8.87 25.42 -14.79
N ALA A 344 -9.01 25.77 -16.07
CA ALA A 344 -10.30 26.11 -16.65
C ALA A 344 -11.25 24.90 -16.67
N GLU A 345 -10.74 23.72 -17.06
CA GLU A 345 -11.48 22.45 -17.04
C GLU A 345 -11.83 22.03 -15.60
N ALA A 346 -10.91 22.24 -14.66
CA ALA A 346 -11.15 22.01 -13.24
C ALA A 346 -12.30 22.87 -12.71
N ARG A 347 -12.31 24.18 -13.01
CA ARG A 347 -13.37 25.09 -12.58
C ARG A 347 -14.75 24.73 -13.13
N GLN A 348 -14.81 24.16 -14.33
CA GLN A 348 -16.07 23.69 -14.93
C GLN A 348 -16.55 22.41 -14.24
N SER A 349 -15.69 21.40 -14.14
CA SER A 349 -16.03 20.12 -13.52
C SER A 349 -16.38 20.23 -12.04
N TRP A 350 -15.70 21.11 -11.29
CA TRP A 350 -15.92 21.33 -9.86
C TRP A 350 -17.32 21.84 -9.52
N ARG A 351 -17.93 22.62 -10.41
CA ARG A 351 -19.30 23.13 -10.25
C ARG A 351 -20.34 22.03 -10.41
N SER A 352 -20.05 21.03 -11.24
CA SER A 352 -20.95 19.91 -11.52
C SER A 352 -20.94 18.82 -10.46
N SER A 353 -19.89 18.74 -9.61
CA SER A 353 -19.79 17.75 -8.52
C SER A 353 -20.55 18.12 -7.23
N LYS A 354 -21.30 19.23 -7.23
CA LYS A 354 -22.14 19.70 -6.11
C LYS A 354 -23.64 19.83 -6.47
N LEU A 355 -24.06 19.36 -7.64
CA LEU A 355 -25.46 19.21 -8.06
C LEU A 355 -25.84 17.72 -8.04
#